data_AF-X1HHW2-F1
#
_entry.id   AF-X1HHW2-F1
#
_cell.length_a   1.000
_cell.length_b   1.000
_cell.length_c   1.000
_cell.angle_alpha   90.00
_cell.angle_beta   90.00
_cell.angle_gamma   90.00
#
_symmetry.space_group_name_H-M   'P 1'
#
loop_
_entity.id
_entity.type
_entity.pdbx_description
1 polymer ?
#
loop_
_entity_poly.entity_id
_entity_poly.type
_entity_poly.pdbx_seq_one_letter_code
_entity_poly.pdbx_strand_id
1 'polypeptide(L)'
;INLNDGKIYAVDSKLNSQTAYGEDVITRLTFIKENKKNLQKLNSTVINDLNELISKTCSIAKIKPSQIYEATVVGNSAMHHIFLGLDPINIGLSPFIPVIQKNLNVKAKKLNLNISRNGNIYIAPIIAGFVGADTIGVILSSQIYNEKSITLAIDIGTNGEIIIGNRKFLFVGSCAAGSALEGAHISNGMRAAAGAIDTIKIDPRDFSVSYNTIKDKKPIGICGSGLIDAMAEMLKSKIITRSGNFNREYITHERIIKNDKNIEFIIVKK
;
A
#
# COMPACT_ATOMS: atom_id res chain seq x y z
N ILE A 1 18.49 9.34 -3.00
CA ILE A 1 19.65 8.44 -3.23
C ILE A 1 20.75 9.29 -3.85
N ASN A 2 21.97 9.23 -3.34
CA ASN A 2 23.11 9.90 -3.97
C ASN A 2 23.62 9.04 -5.14
N LEU A 3 23.64 9.62 -6.34
CA LEU A 3 23.99 8.90 -7.57
C LEU A 3 25.48 8.53 -7.66
N ASN A 4 26.35 9.16 -6.87
CA ASN A 4 27.78 8.86 -6.87
C ASN A 4 28.15 7.62 -6.04
N ASP A 5 27.39 7.33 -4.98
CA ASP A 5 27.73 6.29 -4.00
C ASP A 5 26.58 5.30 -3.71
N GLY A 6 25.39 5.53 -4.26
CA GLY A 6 24.21 4.69 -4.04
C GLY A 6 23.55 4.82 -2.67
N LYS A 7 24.03 5.70 -1.78
CA LYS A 7 23.51 5.80 -0.41
C LYS A 7 22.15 6.51 -0.36
N ILE A 8 21.28 6.02 0.52
CA ILE A 8 19.98 6.64 0.81
C ILE A 8 20.19 7.73 1.86
N TYR A 9 19.96 8.99 1.50
CA TYR A 9 20.14 10.13 2.42
C TYR A 9 18.91 10.45 3.24
N ALA A 10 17.73 10.22 2.69
CA ALA A 10 16.46 10.43 3.35
C ALA A 10 15.38 9.59 2.67
N VAL A 11 14.37 9.21 3.45
CA VAL A 11 13.15 8.54 3.01
C VAL A 11 12.00 9.23 3.70
N ASP A 12 10.92 9.48 2.98
CA ASP A 12 9.69 10.02 3.52
C ASP A 12 8.48 9.42 2.80
N SER A 13 7.32 9.48 3.45
CA SER A 13 6.06 8.96 2.89
C SER A 13 4.87 9.78 3.37
N LYS A 14 3.77 9.74 2.59
CA LYS A 14 2.52 10.45 2.89
C LYS A 14 1.34 9.58 2.46
N LEU A 15 0.18 9.78 3.10
CA LEU A 15 -1.08 9.28 2.57
C LEU A 15 -1.37 9.95 1.22
N ASN A 16 -1.76 9.16 0.22
CA ASN A 16 -2.13 9.70 -1.08
C ASN A 16 -3.44 10.49 -0.95
N SER A 17 -3.37 11.80 -1.15
CA SER A 17 -4.50 12.73 -1.00
C SER A 17 -5.62 12.47 -2.02
N GLN A 18 -5.38 11.63 -3.03
CA GLN A 18 -6.43 11.17 -3.95
C GLN A 18 -7.51 10.33 -3.26
N THR A 19 -7.27 9.84 -2.04
CA THR A 19 -8.29 9.16 -1.22
C THR A 19 -9.55 10.01 -1.02
N ALA A 20 -9.43 11.34 -1.05
CA ALA A 20 -10.56 12.27 -1.01
C ALA A 20 -11.52 12.16 -2.22
N TYR A 21 -11.10 11.49 -3.29
CA TYR A 21 -11.87 11.30 -4.53
C TYR A 21 -12.10 9.84 -4.89
N GLY A 22 -11.61 8.91 -4.06
CA GLY A 22 -11.67 7.48 -4.30
C GLY A 22 -10.63 6.73 -3.48
N GLU A 23 -11.10 5.81 -2.65
CA GLU A 23 -10.26 5.04 -1.74
C GLU A 23 -9.40 4.01 -2.49
N ASP A 24 -9.92 3.46 -3.59
CA ASP A 24 -9.27 2.44 -4.42
C ASP A 24 -9.15 2.87 -5.89
N VAL A 25 -8.59 1.98 -6.72
CA VAL A 25 -8.43 2.21 -8.16
C VAL A 25 -9.78 2.40 -8.86
N ILE A 26 -10.76 1.53 -8.61
CA ILE A 26 -12.03 1.50 -9.34
C ILE A 26 -12.86 2.75 -9.05
N THR A 27 -12.91 3.17 -7.80
CA THR A 27 -13.58 4.40 -7.36
C THR A 27 -12.95 5.64 -7.99
N ARG A 28 -11.61 5.70 -8.10
CA ARG A 28 -10.92 6.77 -8.84
C ARG A 28 -11.22 6.76 -10.33
N LEU A 29 -11.28 5.59 -10.97
CA LEU A 29 -11.68 5.47 -12.37
C LEU A 29 -13.12 5.95 -12.59
N THR A 30 -14.01 5.65 -11.64
CA THR A 30 -15.41 6.10 -11.66
C THR A 30 -15.48 7.63 -11.55
N PHE A 31 -14.72 8.21 -10.61
CA PHE A 31 -14.61 9.66 -10.48
C PHE A 31 -14.09 10.33 -11.77
N ILE A 32 -13.11 9.74 -12.46
CA ILE A 32 -12.65 10.25 -13.77
C ILE A 32 -13.76 10.17 -14.83
N LYS A 33 -14.52 9.06 -14.85
CA LYS A 33 -15.59 8.83 -15.81
C LYS A 33 -16.74 9.84 -15.67
N GLU A 34 -17.03 10.31 -14.47
CA GLU A 34 -18.06 11.32 -14.21
C GLU A 34 -17.76 12.66 -14.91
N ASN A 35 -16.50 13.07 -14.97
CA ASN A 35 -16.10 14.31 -15.62
C ASN A 35 -14.64 14.26 -16.07
N LYS A 36 -14.38 14.54 -17.34
CA LYS A 36 -13.01 14.56 -17.90
C LYS A 36 -12.03 15.47 -17.14
N LYS A 37 -12.51 16.55 -16.49
CA LYS A 37 -11.67 17.43 -15.66
C LYS A 37 -11.14 16.75 -14.39
N ASN A 38 -11.78 15.67 -13.95
CA ASN A 38 -11.40 14.96 -12.74
C ASN A 38 -10.05 14.23 -12.87
N LEU A 39 -9.65 13.83 -14.09
CA LEU A 39 -8.31 13.31 -14.35
C LEU A 39 -7.24 14.36 -13.99
N GLN A 40 -7.42 15.59 -14.45
CA GLN A 40 -6.48 16.68 -14.14
C GLN A 40 -6.44 16.98 -12.65
N LYS A 41 -7.59 16.86 -11.96
CA LYS A 41 -7.68 17.03 -10.50
C LYS A 41 -6.85 15.95 -9.79
N LEU A 42 -7.07 14.68 -10.10
CA LEU A 42 -6.31 13.56 -9.53
C LEU A 42 -4.82 13.66 -9.85
N ASN A 43 -4.46 13.99 -11.09
CA ASN A 43 -3.09 14.21 -11.51
C ASN A 43 -2.41 15.30 -10.67
N SER A 44 -3.04 16.49 -10.58
CA SER A 44 -2.51 17.60 -9.80
C SER A 44 -2.37 17.24 -8.31
N THR A 45 -3.31 16.47 -7.76
CA THR A 45 -3.24 16.00 -6.36
C THR A 45 -2.01 15.13 -6.10
N VAL A 46 -1.75 14.12 -6.94
CA VAL A 46 -0.56 13.27 -6.74
C VAL A 46 0.75 14.02 -7.00
N ILE A 47 0.79 14.93 -7.98
CA ILE A 47 1.96 15.78 -8.23
C ILE A 47 2.25 16.69 -7.02
N ASN A 48 1.21 17.28 -6.40
CA ASN A 48 1.37 18.10 -5.20
C ASN A 48 1.90 17.29 -4.02
N ASP A 49 1.36 16.09 -3.77
CA ASP A 49 1.86 15.19 -2.72
C ASP A 49 3.34 14.83 -2.93
N LEU A 50 3.73 14.51 -4.18
CA LEU A 50 5.12 14.22 -4.53
C LEU A 50 6.03 15.43 -4.34
N ASN A 51 5.59 16.64 -4.70
CA ASN A 51 6.35 17.87 -4.51
C ASN A 51 6.56 18.21 -3.02
N GLU A 52 5.56 17.95 -2.17
CA GLU A 52 5.69 18.06 -0.73
C GLU A 52 6.73 17.06 -0.19
N LEU A 53 6.65 15.80 -0.61
CA LEU A 53 7.60 14.76 -0.24
C LEU A 53 9.02 15.08 -0.70
N ILE A 54 9.20 15.59 -1.92
CA ILE A 54 10.49 16.04 -2.44
C ILE A 54 11.06 17.15 -1.54
N SER A 55 10.26 18.16 -1.21
CA SER A 55 10.68 19.27 -0.36
C SER A 55 11.13 18.79 1.03
N LYS A 56 10.33 17.94 1.68
CA LYS A 56 10.62 17.40 3.00
C LYS A 56 11.84 16.49 3.00
N THR A 57 11.97 15.61 2.01
CA THR A 57 13.13 14.72 1.84
C THR A 57 14.41 15.52 1.59
N CYS A 58 14.35 16.58 0.77
CA CYS A 58 15.48 17.50 0.54
C CYS A 58 15.91 18.21 1.82
N SER A 59 14.95 18.67 2.62
CA SER A 59 15.21 19.32 3.91
C SER A 59 15.94 18.39 4.88
N ILE A 60 15.47 17.15 5.02
CA ILE A 60 16.11 16.11 5.86
C ILE A 60 17.52 15.81 5.38
N ALA A 61 17.70 15.64 4.07
CA ALA A 61 19.00 15.35 3.45
C ALA A 61 19.94 16.58 3.36
N LYS A 62 19.46 17.79 3.73
CA LYS A 62 20.19 19.06 3.62
C LYS A 62 20.70 19.36 2.20
N ILE A 63 19.88 19.06 1.18
CA ILE A 63 20.16 19.36 -0.22
C ILE A 63 19.07 20.25 -0.81
N LYS A 64 19.32 20.84 -1.98
CA LYS A 64 18.32 21.58 -2.75
C LYS A 64 17.62 20.64 -3.74
N PRO A 65 16.32 20.82 -4.02
CA PRO A 65 15.64 20.03 -5.05
C PRO A 65 16.27 20.13 -6.44
N SER A 66 16.96 21.24 -6.74
CA SER A 66 17.74 21.43 -7.97
C SER A 66 18.93 20.47 -8.13
N GLN A 67 19.33 19.78 -7.06
CA GLN A 67 20.37 18.75 -7.04
C GLN A 67 19.81 17.33 -7.28
N ILE A 68 18.50 17.18 -7.49
CA ILE A 68 17.89 15.91 -7.89
C ILE A 68 17.83 15.87 -9.42
N TYR A 69 18.67 15.04 -10.03
CA TYR A 69 18.80 14.94 -11.48
C TYR A 69 17.93 13.84 -12.10
N GLU A 70 17.65 12.78 -11.34
CA GLU A 70 16.89 11.62 -11.79
C GLU A 70 15.83 11.26 -10.75
N ALA A 71 14.65 10.88 -11.22
CA ALA A 71 13.59 10.27 -10.42
C ALA A 71 13.08 9.02 -11.14
N THR A 72 12.85 7.94 -10.41
CA THR A 72 12.16 6.75 -10.93
C THR A 72 10.79 6.65 -10.26
N VAL A 73 9.74 6.49 -11.06
CA VAL A 73 8.36 6.35 -10.57
C VAL A 73 7.84 4.97 -10.94
N VAL A 74 7.31 4.28 -9.94
CA VAL A 74 6.65 2.98 -10.04
C VAL A 74 5.26 3.06 -9.38
N GLY A 75 4.35 2.19 -9.79
CA GLY A 75 3.01 2.08 -9.25
C GLY A 75 2.10 1.26 -10.15
N ASN A 76 0.93 0.89 -9.62
CA ASN A 76 -0.06 0.16 -10.39
C ASN A 76 -0.48 0.93 -11.64
N SER A 77 -1.00 0.23 -12.64
CA SER A 77 -1.25 0.79 -13.97
C SER A 77 -2.20 2.00 -13.96
N ALA A 78 -3.23 2.02 -13.09
CA ALA A 78 -4.12 3.18 -12.99
C ALA A 78 -3.39 4.40 -12.41
N MET A 79 -2.62 4.20 -11.33
CA MET A 79 -1.82 5.28 -10.74
C MET A 79 -0.74 5.80 -11.69
N HIS A 80 -0.09 4.90 -12.43
CA HIS A 80 0.86 5.23 -13.48
C HIS A 80 0.24 6.16 -14.53
N HIS A 81 -0.97 5.83 -15.02
CA HIS A 81 -1.65 6.65 -16.02
C HIS A 81 -2.12 7.99 -15.46
N ILE A 82 -2.69 8.00 -14.25
CA ILE A 82 -3.11 9.23 -13.57
C ILE A 82 -1.92 10.17 -13.36
N PHE A 83 -0.76 9.65 -12.93
CA PHE A 83 0.46 10.43 -12.76
C PHE A 83 0.96 11.05 -14.07
N LEU A 84 0.81 10.34 -15.19
CA LEU A 84 1.16 10.85 -16.53
C LEU A 84 0.09 11.75 -17.16
N GLY A 85 -1.08 11.88 -16.54
CA GLY A 85 -2.22 12.59 -17.12
C GLY A 85 -2.83 11.87 -18.33
N LEU A 86 -2.61 10.55 -18.43
CA LEU A 86 -3.21 9.69 -19.45
C LEU A 86 -4.54 9.14 -18.93
N ASP A 87 -5.56 9.09 -19.78
CA ASP A 87 -6.89 8.60 -19.41
C ASP A 87 -6.84 7.10 -19.07
N PRO A 88 -7.09 6.70 -17.80
CA PRO A 88 -6.99 5.32 -17.37
C PRO A 88 -8.32 4.55 -17.46
N ILE A 89 -9.42 5.14 -17.96
CA ILE A 89 -10.77 4.53 -17.90
C ILE A 89 -10.79 3.09 -18.46
N ASN A 90 -10.10 2.84 -19.57
CA ASN A 90 -10.07 1.53 -20.22
C ASN A 90 -9.32 0.44 -19.42
N ILE A 91 -8.55 0.81 -18.39
CA ILE A 91 -7.95 -0.16 -17.46
C ILE A 91 -9.03 -0.85 -16.62
N GLY A 92 -10.09 -0.13 -16.25
CA GLY A 92 -11.21 -0.66 -15.46
C GLY A 92 -12.31 -1.33 -16.27
N LEU A 93 -12.21 -1.31 -17.60
CA LEU A 93 -13.23 -1.85 -18.50
C LEU A 93 -12.64 -2.99 -19.31
N SER A 94 -13.31 -4.15 -19.34
CA SER A 94 -12.88 -5.27 -20.17
C SER A 94 -12.71 -4.81 -21.63
N PRO A 95 -11.58 -5.13 -22.29
CA PRO A 95 -10.55 -6.11 -21.91
C PRO A 95 -9.32 -5.54 -21.17
N PHE A 96 -9.49 -4.49 -20.37
CA PHE A 96 -8.52 -3.92 -19.41
C PHE A 96 -7.25 -3.37 -20.05
N ILE A 97 -7.41 -2.60 -21.13
CA ILE A 97 -6.30 -2.15 -21.97
C ILE A 97 -5.73 -0.82 -21.44
N PRO A 98 -4.45 -0.76 -21.05
CA PRO A 98 -3.77 0.49 -20.74
C PRO A 98 -3.43 1.28 -22.02
N VAL A 99 -3.28 2.60 -21.89
CA VAL A 99 -2.88 3.48 -23.00
C VAL A 99 -1.45 3.18 -23.45
N ILE A 100 -0.56 2.91 -22.50
CA ILE A 100 0.85 2.57 -22.75
C ILE A 100 1.31 1.47 -21.79
N GLN A 101 2.23 0.63 -22.28
CA GLN A 101 2.89 -0.40 -21.46
C GLN A 101 4.41 -0.22 -21.36
N LYS A 102 5.02 0.45 -22.33
CA LYS A 102 6.47 0.66 -22.39
C LYS A 102 6.95 1.68 -21.37
N ASN A 103 8.24 1.59 -21.03
CA ASN A 103 8.92 2.60 -20.23
C ASN A 103 8.94 3.96 -20.93
N LEU A 104 9.09 5.03 -20.13
CA LEU A 104 9.20 6.40 -20.63
C LEU A 104 10.27 7.18 -19.88
N ASN A 105 10.91 8.12 -20.58
CA ASN A 105 11.72 9.16 -19.97
C ASN A 105 11.04 10.51 -20.22
N VAL A 106 10.65 11.18 -19.15
CA VAL A 106 9.90 12.44 -19.22
C VAL A 106 10.68 13.52 -18.45
N LYS A 107 10.83 14.69 -19.06
CA LYS A 107 11.45 15.84 -18.37
C LYS A 107 10.58 16.29 -17.20
N ALA A 108 11.22 16.58 -16.06
CA ALA A 108 10.55 16.99 -14.83
C ALA A 108 9.53 18.13 -15.01
N LYS A 109 9.91 19.12 -15.83
CA LYS A 109 9.07 20.28 -16.16
C LYS A 109 7.74 19.89 -16.81
N LYS A 110 7.67 18.79 -17.58
CA LYS A 110 6.42 18.35 -18.23
C LYS A 110 5.41 17.78 -17.22
N LEU A 111 5.89 17.23 -16.10
CA LEU A 111 5.06 16.65 -15.06
C LEU A 111 4.95 17.54 -13.82
N ASN A 112 5.50 18.77 -13.88
CA ASN A 112 5.52 19.72 -12.77
C ASN A 112 6.12 19.15 -11.47
N LEU A 113 7.11 18.25 -11.57
CA LEU A 113 7.89 17.82 -10.40
C LEU A 113 9.01 18.81 -10.12
N ASN A 114 9.13 19.21 -8.85
CA ASN A 114 10.07 20.19 -8.35
C ASN A 114 11.45 19.57 -8.09
N ILE A 115 12.08 19.04 -9.13
CA ILE A 115 13.48 18.60 -9.12
C ILE A 115 14.33 19.52 -10.00
N SER A 116 15.55 19.11 -10.39
CA SER A 116 16.38 19.89 -11.32
C SER A 116 15.62 20.28 -12.59
N ARG A 117 15.87 21.48 -13.12
CA ARG A 117 15.23 22.00 -14.33
C ARG A 117 15.40 21.08 -15.53
N ASN A 118 16.54 20.40 -15.62
CA ASN A 118 16.85 19.42 -16.67
C ASN A 118 16.64 17.97 -16.22
N GLY A 119 16.11 17.79 -15.00
CA GLY A 119 15.89 16.50 -14.38
C GLY A 119 15.00 15.60 -15.22
N ASN A 120 15.30 14.31 -15.16
CA ASN A 120 14.60 13.28 -15.88
C ASN A 120 13.77 12.43 -14.91
N ILE A 121 12.61 12.00 -15.37
CA ILE A 121 11.71 11.11 -14.66
C ILE A 121 11.61 9.85 -15.52
N TYR A 122 12.22 8.79 -15.05
CA TYR A 122 12.07 7.46 -15.59
C TYR A 122 10.77 6.84 -15.06
N ILE A 123 9.92 6.41 -15.98
CA ILE A 123 8.69 5.69 -15.69
C ILE A 123 8.89 4.26 -16.13
N ALA A 124 8.82 3.35 -15.16
CA ALA A 124 8.98 1.93 -15.41
C ALA A 124 7.80 1.39 -16.24
N PRO A 125 8.03 0.34 -17.06
CA PRO A 125 6.97 -0.26 -17.87
C PRO A 125 5.94 -0.96 -16.96
N ILE A 126 4.72 -1.11 -17.45
CA ILE A 126 3.67 -1.90 -16.81
C ILE A 126 3.47 -3.22 -17.57
N ILE A 127 2.91 -4.23 -16.91
CA ILE A 127 2.69 -5.55 -17.51
C ILE A 127 1.30 -5.65 -18.15
N ALA A 128 0.25 -5.22 -17.44
CA ALA A 128 -1.14 -5.35 -17.89
C ALA A 128 -2.05 -4.29 -17.23
N GLY A 129 -3.36 -4.33 -17.50
CA GLY A 129 -4.33 -3.42 -16.91
C GLY A 129 -4.27 -3.33 -15.39
N PHE A 130 -4.22 -4.45 -14.68
CA PHE A 130 -4.14 -4.47 -13.20
C PHE A 130 -2.76 -4.85 -12.65
N VAL A 131 -1.75 -5.03 -13.51
CA VAL A 131 -0.39 -5.38 -13.08
C VAL A 131 0.56 -4.30 -13.55
N GLY A 132 0.96 -3.43 -12.61
CA GLY A 132 1.72 -2.23 -12.88
C GLY A 132 3.23 -2.37 -12.75
N ALA A 133 3.87 -1.22 -12.65
CA ALA A 133 5.32 -1.10 -12.52
C ALA A 133 5.81 -1.34 -11.10
N ASP A 134 4.93 -1.24 -10.11
CA ASP A 134 5.16 -1.73 -8.74
C ASP A 134 5.48 -3.23 -8.73
N THR A 135 4.73 -4.05 -9.47
CA THR A 135 5.04 -5.48 -9.64
C THR A 135 6.42 -5.70 -10.26
N ILE A 136 6.82 -4.86 -11.23
CA ILE A 136 8.18 -4.88 -11.78
C ILE A 136 9.21 -4.54 -10.68
N GLY A 137 8.91 -3.59 -9.81
CA GLY A 137 9.73 -3.29 -8.63
C GLY A 137 9.93 -4.50 -7.71
N VAL A 138 8.88 -5.29 -7.47
CA VAL A 138 8.96 -6.54 -6.70
C VAL A 138 9.83 -7.58 -7.42
N ILE A 139 9.64 -7.76 -8.72
CA ILE A 139 10.43 -8.69 -9.54
C ILE A 139 11.92 -8.33 -9.51
N LEU A 140 12.24 -7.04 -9.68
CA LEU A 140 13.61 -6.55 -9.69
C LEU A 140 14.29 -6.65 -8.32
N SER A 141 13.58 -6.29 -7.25
CA SER A 141 14.13 -6.31 -5.89
C SER A 141 14.30 -7.73 -5.35
N SER A 142 13.35 -8.63 -5.61
CA SER A 142 13.44 -10.04 -5.21
C SER A 142 14.40 -10.85 -6.06
N GLN A 143 14.73 -10.38 -7.28
CA GLN A 143 15.48 -11.14 -8.27
C GLN A 143 14.89 -12.53 -8.56
N ILE A 144 13.57 -12.68 -8.47
CA ILE A 144 12.87 -13.95 -8.71
C ILE A 144 13.18 -14.55 -10.10
N TYR A 145 13.51 -13.71 -11.07
CA TYR A 145 13.96 -14.09 -12.42
C TYR A 145 15.38 -14.67 -12.47
N ASN A 146 16.15 -14.65 -11.38
CA ASN A 146 17.47 -15.29 -11.28
C ASN A 146 17.39 -16.64 -10.54
N GLU A 147 16.25 -16.94 -9.91
CA GLU A 147 16.08 -18.15 -9.11
C GLU A 147 16.12 -19.42 -9.97
N LYS A 148 16.67 -20.49 -9.40
CA LYS A 148 16.64 -21.83 -10.01
C LYS A 148 15.33 -22.55 -9.70
N SER A 149 14.88 -22.47 -8.46
CA SER A 149 13.65 -23.08 -7.96
C SER A 149 12.43 -22.24 -8.32
N ILE A 150 11.25 -22.86 -8.37
CA ILE A 150 10.00 -22.10 -8.46
C ILE A 150 9.82 -21.33 -7.15
N THR A 151 9.70 -20.01 -7.29
CA THR A 151 9.52 -19.07 -6.18
C THR A 151 8.18 -18.37 -6.33
N LEU A 152 7.57 -18.03 -5.20
CA LEU A 152 6.34 -17.25 -5.11
C LEU A 152 6.65 -15.96 -4.37
N ALA A 153 6.41 -14.82 -5.01
CA ALA A 153 6.40 -13.51 -4.37
C ALA A 153 4.96 -13.00 -4.34
N ILE A 154 4.58 -12.40 -3.22
CA ILE A 154 3.25 -11.82 -3.01
C ILE A 154 3.47 -10.40 -2.52
N ASP A 155 2.99 -9.42 -3.29
CA ASP A 155 2.84 -8.04 -2.84
C ASP A 155 1.46 -7.88 -2.25
N ILE A 156 1.40 -7.48 -0.98
CA ILE A 156 0.16 -7.36 -0.22
C ILE A 156 -0.07 -5.88 0.06
N GLY A 157 -0.93 -5.26 -0.73
CA GLY A 157 -1.44 -3.91 -0.50
C GLY A 157 -2.95 -3.86 -0.69
N THR A 158 -3.46 -2.69 -1.09
CA THR A 158 -4.86 -2.52 -1.49
C THR A 158 -5.28 -3.53 -2.57
N ASN A 159 -4.35 -3.83 -3.48
CA ASN A 159 -4.41 -4.98 -4.37
C ASN A 159 -3.42 -6.05 -3.89
N GLY A 160 -3.69 -7.31 -4.22
CA GLY A 160 -2.74 -8.41 -4.03
C GLY A 160 -2.13 -8.80 -5.37
N GLU A 161 -0.85 -8.52 -5.57
CA GLU A 161 -0.12 -8.98 -6.75
C GLU A 161 0.67 -10.25 -6.42
N ILE A 162 0.53 -11.26 -7.27
CA ILE A 162 1.19 -12.55 -7.11
C ILE A 162 2.11 -12.77 -8.30
N ILE A 163 3.37 -13.11 -8.02
CA ILE A 163 4.37 -13.49 -9.02
C ILE A 163 4.85 -14.91 -8.70
N ILE A 164 4.72 -15.82 -9.66
CA ILE A 164 5.24 -17.19 -9.55
C ILE A 164 6.16 -17.51 -10.72
N GLY A 165 7.32 -18.09 -10.43
CA GLY A 165 8.23 -18.53 -11.47
C GLY A 165 9.68 -18.58 -11.04
N ASN A 166 10.57 -18.48 -12.01
CA ASN A 166 12.02 -18.59 -11.86
C ASN A 166 12.73 -18.02 -13.11
N ARG A 167 14.01 -18.31 -13.30
CA ARG A 167 14.78 -17.88 -14.49
C ARG A 167 14.29 -18.34 -15.86
N LYS A 168 13.35 -19.28 -15.93
CA LYS A 168 12.79 -19.78 -17.20
C LYS A 168 11.50 -19.08 -17.58
N PHE A 169 10.68 -18.71 -16.60
CA PHE A 169 9.37 -18.09 -16.82
C PHE A 169 8.94 -17.32 -15.58
N LEU A 170 8.11 -16.30 -15.79
CA LEU A 170 7.37 -15.63 -14.73
C LEU A 170 5.90 -15.54 -15.14
N PHE A 171 5.00 -15.89 -14.23
CA PHE A 171 3.59 -15.59 -14.31
C PHE A 171 3.24 -14.56 -13.25
N VAL A 172 2.34 -13.66 -13.62
CA VAL A 172 1.84 -12.60 -12.74
C VAL A 172 0.32 -12.59 -12.75
N GLY A 173 -0.26 -12.25 -11.61
CA GLY A 173 -1.68 -12.00 -11.45
C GLY A 173 -1.91 -10.90 -10.44
N SER A 174 -3.05 -10.22 -10.54
CA SER A 174 -3.53 -9.29 -9.53
C SER A 174 -4.89 -9.78 -9.04
N CYS A 175 -5.15 -9.64 -7.74
CA CYS A 175 -6.41 -9.95 -7.10
C CYS A 175 -6.85 -8.78 -6.21
N ALA A 176 -8.17 -8.63 -6.03
CA ALA A 176 -8.71 -7.70 -5.06
C ALA A 176 -8.49 -8.28 -3.65
N ALA A 177 -7.53 -7.71 -2.90
CA ALA A 177 -7.24 -8.09 -1.53
C ALA A 177 -8.00 -7.22 -0.51
N GLY A 178 -8.17 -5.93 -0.82
CA GLY A 178 -8.77 -4.94 0.06
C GLY A 178 -7.76 -4.36 1.07
N SER A 179 -8.14 -3.26 1.71
CA SER A 179 -7.24 -2.43 2.53
C SER A 179 -7.23 -2.80 4.02
N ALA A 180 -7.76 -3.97 4.39
CA ALA A 180 -7.87 -4.41 5.79
C ALA A 180 -6.49 -4.46 6.50
N LEU A 181 -5.47 -4.98 5.83
CA LEU A 181 -4.10 -5.05 6.37
C LEU A 181 -3.38 -3.70 6.39
N GLU A 182 -3.93 -2.68 5.72
CA GLU A 182 -3.51 -1.28 5.89
C GLU A 182 -4.22 -0.60 7.07
N GLY A 183 -5.11 -1.32 7.77
CA GLY A 183 -5.92 -0.84 8.88
C GLY A 183 -7.19 -0.10 8.46
N ALA A 184 -7.50 -0.02 7.17
CA ALA A 184 -8.71 0.66 6.69
C ALA A 184 -9.96 -0.22 6.88
N HIS A 185 -11.11 0.42 7.10
CA HIS A 185 -12.40 -0.21 7.38
C HIS A 185 -12.43 -1.15 8.61
N ILE A 186 -11.42 -1.05 9.49
CA ILE A 186 -11.38 -1.74 10.78
C ILE A 186 -11.55 -0.70 11.88
N SER A 187 -12.49 -0.90 12.82
CA SER A 187 -12.90 0.12 13.80
C SER A 187 -11.75 0.72 14.62
N ASN A 188 -10.73 -0.09 14.93
CA ASN A 188 -9.50 0.35 15.61
C ASN A 188 -8.25 0.06 14.76
N GLY A 189 -8.41 -0.13 13.46
CA GLY A 189 -7.30 -0.33 12.54
C GLY A 189 -6.58 0.97 12.22
N MET A 190 -5.27 0.89 12.03
CA MET A 190 -4.44 2.01 11.60
C MET A 190 -3.21 1.52 10.83
N ARG A 191 -2.50 2.42 10.16
CA ARG A 191 -1.19 2.08 9.57
C ARG A 191 -0.14 1.89 10.66
N ALA A 192 0.94 1.18 10.31
CA ALA A 192 2.10 1.02 11.17
C ALA A 192 2.75 2.39 11.46
N ALA A 193 2.51 2.90 12.67
CA ALA A 193 3.01 4.17 13.17
C ALA A 193 3.16 4.10 14.70
N ALA A 194 3.81 5.10 15.30
CA ALA A 194 4.01 5.15 16.74
C ALA A 194 2.69 4.95 17.52
N GLY A 195 2.65 4.00 18.45
CA GLY A 195 1.44 3.65 19.21
C GLY A 195 0.49 2.68 18.49
N ALA A 196 0.80 2.22 17.28
CA ALA A 196 0.08 1.10 16.68
C ALA A 196 0.52 -0.21 17.35
N ILE A 197 -0.44 -1.06 17.71
CA ILE A 197 -0.19 -2.41 18.18
C ILE A 197 0.24 -3.27 16.99
N ASP A 198 1.46 -3.82 17.06
CA ASP A 198 2.08 -4.59 15.97
C ASP A 198 2.22 -6.08 16.27
N THR A 199 2.10 -6.48 17.53
CA THR A 199 2.22 -7.85 18.00
C THR A 199 1.17 -8.11 19.07
N ILE A 200 0.47 -9.24 19.00
CA ILE A 200 -0.53 -9.66 20.00
C ILE A 200 -0.30 -11.13 20.34
N LYS A 201 -0.42 -11.48 21.62
CA LYS A 201 -0.53 -12.86 22.09
C LYS A 201 -1.68 -12.99 23.07
N ILE A 202 -2.43 -14.08 22.96
CA ILE A 202 -3.59 -14.37 23.82
C ILE A 202 -3.37 -15.71 24.51
N ASP A 203 -3.38 -15.73 25.84
CA ASP A 203 -3.31 -17.00 26.58
C ASP A 203 -4.66 -17.76 26.45
N PRO A 204 -4.67 -19.00 25.94
CA PRO A 204 -5.92 -19.74 25.74
C PRO A 204 -6.59 -20.18 27.04
N ARG A 205 -5.93 -20.06 28.20
CA ARG A 205 -6.46 -20.50 29.50
C ARG A 205 -7.36 -19.46 30.15
N ASP A 206 -6.99 -18.18 30.05
CA ASP A 206 -7.65 -17.07 30.73
C ASP A 206 -7.95 -15.86 29.82
N PHE A 207 -7.60 -15.96 28.53
CA PHE A 207 -7.70 -14.89 27.53
C PHE A 207 -6.99 -13.59 27.94
N SER A 208 -5.98 -13.67 28.79
CA SER A 208 -5.07 -12.57 29.05
C SER A 208 -4.32 -12.20 27.77
N VAL A 209 -4.17 -10.89 27.55
CA VAL A 209 -3.60 -10.34 26.32
C VAL A 209 -2.30 -9.65 26.64
N SER A 210 -1.23 -10.03 25.93
CA SER A 210 0.03 -9.30 25.89
C SER A 210 0.23 -8.72 24.49
N TYR A 211 0.80 -7.53 24.40
CA TYR A 211 0.96 -6.82 23.12
C TYR A 211 2.21 -5.95 23.12
N ASN A 212 2.68 -5.63 21.91
CA ASN A 212 3.73 -4.65 21.68
C ASN A 212 3.19 -3.46 20.87
N THR A 213 3.82 -2.29 21.01
CA THR A 213 3.48 -1.11 20.19
C THR A 213 4.72 -0.52 19.54
N ILE A 214 4.55 0.01 18.34
CA ILE A 214 5.64 0.68 17.63
C ILE A 214 6.10 1.91 18.43
N LYS A 215 7.42 1.99 18.69
CA LYS A 215 8.08 3.03 19.51
C LYS A 215 7.63 3.08 20.99
N ASP A 216 7.09 1.99 21.52
CA ASP A 216 6.71 1.86 22.94
C ASP A 216 5.80 3.00 23.43
N LYS A 217 4.81 3.38 22.61
CA LYS A 217 3.85 4.45 22.92
C LYS A 217 2.51 3.88 23.35
N LYS A 218 1.69 4.68 24.05
CA LYS A 218 0.32 4.27 24.42
C LYS A 218 -0.43 3.78 23.16
N PRO A 219 -1.13 2.63 23.21
CA PRO A 219 -1.82 2.11 22.05
C PRO A 219 -2.93 3.04 21.59
N ILE A 220 -2.96 3.35 20.30
CA ILE A 220 -3.99 4.20 19.66
C ILE A 220 -4.70 3.50 18.49
N GLY A 221 -4.31 2.26 18.18
CA GLY A 221 -4.92 1.43 17.15
C GLY A 221 -4.08 0.17 16.89
N ILE A 222 -4.47 -0.63 15.90
CA ILE A 222 -3.85 -1.90 15.54
C ILE A 222 -3.40 -1.84 14.08
N CYS A 223 -2.13 -2.16 13.79
CA CYS A 223 -1.64 -2.22 12.41
C CYS A 223 -1.78 -3.61 11.79
N GLY A 224 -1.48 -3.73 10.49
CA GLY A 224 -1.65 -4.97 9.74
C GLY A 224 -1.07 -6.22 10.39
N SER A 225 0.15 -6.15 10.93
CA SER A 225 0.76 -7.29 11.65
C SER A 225 0.00 -7.63 12.93
N GLY A 226 -0.43 -6.61 13.68
CA GLY A 226 -1.28 -6.79 14.86
C GLY A 226 -2.66 -7.38 14.52
N LEU A 227 -3.25 -7.03 13.37
CA LEU A 227 -4.51 -7.62 12.91
C LEU A 227 -4.35 -9.11 12.57
N ILE A 228 -3.24 -9.48 11.92
CA ILE A 228 -2.90 -10.87 11.63
C ILE A 228 -2.74 -11.66 12.94
N ASP A 229 -1.95 -11.12 13.88
CA ASP A 229 -1.75 -11.75 15.19
C ASP A 229 -3.07 -11.89 15.97
N ALA A 230 -3.89 -10.84 16.02
CA ALA A 230 -5.19 -10.88 16.69
C ALA A 230 -6.06 -12.02 16.14
N MET A 231 -6.19 -12.12 14.82
CA MET A 231 -6.99 -13.18 14.19
C MET A 231 -6.40 -14.57 14.45
N ALA A 232 -5.08 -14.71 14.34
CA ALA A 232 -4.40 -15.99 14.57
C ALA A 232 -4.54 -16.45 16.03
N GLU A 233 -4.33 -15.56 16.98
CA GLU A 233 -4.39 -15.87 18.42
C GLU A 233 -5.83 -16.11 18.88
N MET A 234 -6.80 -15.33 18.39
CA MET A 234 -8.22 -15.57 18.67
C MET A 234 -8.69 -16.92 18.13
N LEU A 235 -8.17 -17.35 16.98
CA LEU A 235 -8.48 -18.67 16.41
C LEU A 235 -7.83 -19.80 17.22
N LYS A 236 -6.54 -19.67 17.60
CA LYS A 236 -5.83 -20.65 18.44
C LYS A 236 -6.50 -20.82 19.81
N SER A 237 -6.95 -19.72 20.41
CA SER A 237 -7.63 -19.69 21.71
C SER A 237 -9.13 -19.99 21.60
N LYS A 238 -9.63 -20.34 20.40
CA LYS A 238 -11.04 -20.66 20.12
C LYS A 238 -12.04 -19.55 20.49
N ILE A 239 -11.57 -18.30 20.63
CA ILE A 239 -12.40 -17.11 20.81
C ILE A 239 -13.25 -16.89 19.55
N ILE A 240 -12.68 -17.21 18.39
CA ILE A 240 -13.40 -17.29 17.11
C ILE A 240 -13.35 -18.71 16.54
N THR A 241 -14.35 -19.03 15.73
CA THR A 241 -14.41 -20.28 14.96
C THR A 241 -13.64 -20.14 13.64
N ARG A 242 -13.44 -21.26 12.93
CA ARG A 242 -12.84 -21.26 11.58
C ARG A 242 -13.64 -20.45 10.55
N SER A 243 -14.91 -20.18 10.80
CA SER A 243 -15.75 -19.34 9.94
C SER A 243 -15.66 -17.85 10.29
N GLY A 244 -14.81 -17.45 11.25
CA GLY A 244 -14.66 -16.06 11.70
C GLY A 244 -15.71 -15.57 12.70
N ASN A 245 -16.64 -16.44 13.13
CA ASN A 245 -17.65 -16.06 14.12
C ASN A 245 -17.08 -16.17 15.53
N PHE A 246 -17.52 -15.29 16.45
CA PHE A 246 -17.25 -15.48 17.87
C PHE A 246 -17.82 -16.80 18.38
N ASN A 247 -17.03 -17.53 19.16
CA ASN A 247 -17.47 -18.75 19.79
C ASN A 247 -18.46 -18.45 20.92
N ARG A 248 -19.66 -19.01 20.82
CA ARG A 248 -20.77 -18.78 21.76
C ARG A 248 -20.46 -19.30 23.17
N GLU A 249 -19.60 -20.30 23.30
CA GLU A 249 -19.18 -20.85 24.60
C GLU A 249 -18.51 -19.80 25.50
N TYR A 250 -17.83 -18.83 24.89
CA TYR A 250 -17.05 -17.82 25.61
C TYR A 250 -17.73 -16.45 25.68
N ILE A 251 -18.97 -16.33 25.20
CA ILE A 251 -19.63 -15.02 25.01
C ILE A 251 -19.88 -14.25 26.31
N THR A 252 -19.86 -14.94 27.45
CA THR A 252 -20.02 -14.36 28.79
C THR A 252 -18.70 -13.92 29.42
N HIS A 253 -17.57 -14.15 28.75
CA HIS A 253 -16.25 -13.77 29.25
C HIS A 253 -16.12 -12.25 29.36
N GLU A 254 -15.45 -11.74 30.39
CA GLU A 254 -15.35 -10.29 30.69
C GLU A 254 -14.70 -9.44 29.59
N ARG A 255 -13.93 -10.07 28.69
CA ARG A 255 -13.31 -9.43 27.53
C ARG A 255 -14.18 -9.44 26.29
N ILE A 256 -15.32 -10.13 26.29
CA ILE A 256 -16.26 -10.13 25.18
C ILE A 256 -17.38 -9.15 25.50
N ILE A 257 -17.48 -8.08 24.73
CA ILE A 257 -18.57 -7.11 24.82
C ILE A 257 -19.58 -7.44 23.75
N LYS A 258 -20.84 -7.57 24.13
CA LYS A 258 -21.97 -7.69 23.22
C LYS A 258 -22.78 -6.41 23.24
N ASN A 259 -22.79 -5.70 22.12
CA ASN A 259 -23.68 -4.58 21.87
C ASN A 259 -24.82 -5.04 20.95
N ASP A 260 -25.88 -4.23 20.80
CA ASP A 260 -27.08 -4.58 20.01
C ASP A 260 -26.79 -4.99 18.56
N LYS A 261 -25.63 -4.61 18.02
CA LYS A 261 -25.23 -4.88 16.63
C LYS A 261 -23.97 -5.72 16.46
N ASN A 262 -23.06 -5.73 17.44
CA ASN A 262 -21.72 -6.30 17.29
C ASN A 262 -21.28 -7.07 18.54
N ILE A 263 -20.41 -8.06 18.32
CA ILE A 263 -19.63 -8.72 19.38
C ILE A 263 -18.18 -8.25 19.20
N GLU A 264 -17.54 -7.85 20.28
CA GLU A 264 -16.18 -7.30 20.30
C GLU A 264 -15.33 -8.04 21.33
N PHE A 265 -14.03 -8.21 21.03
CA PHE A 265 -13.05 -8.71 22.01
C PHE A 265 -12.10 -7.59 22.40
N ILE A 266 -11.97 -7.36 23.72
CA ILE A 266 -11.12 -6.31 24.27
C ILE A 266 -9.66 -6.79 24.28
N ILE A 267 -8.87 -6.26 23.36
CA ILE A 267 -7.41 -6.42 23.35
C ILE A 267 -6.79 -5.56 24.46
N VAL A 268 -7.10 -4.26 24.48
CA VAL A 268 -6.61 -3.29 25.47
C VAL A 268 -7.77 -2.49 26.07
N LYS A 269 -7.82 -2.37 27.40
CA LYS A 269 -8.76 -1.48 28.11
C LYS A 269 -8.28 -0.02 27.98
N LYS A 270 -9.18 0.91 27.68
CA LYS A 270 -8.86 2.34 27.49
C LYS A 270 -8.40 3.03 28.78
#